data_AF-A0A2M6WVF5-F1
#
_entry.id   AF-A0A2M6WVF5-F1
#
_cell.length_a   1.000
_cell.length_b   1.000
_cell.length_c   1.000
_cell.angle_alpha   90.00
_cell.angle_beta   90.00
_cell.angle_gamma   90.00
#
_symmetry.space_group_name_H-M   'P 1'
#
loop_
_entity.id
_entity.type
_entity.pdbx_description
1 polymer ?
#
loop_
_entity_poly.entity_id
_entity_poly.type
_entity_poly.pdbx_seq_one_letter_code
_entity_poly.pdbx_strand_id
1 'polypeptide(L)'
;MENIATKKQKIGNIQWIFMLGVAVMIDIIQIFLLFFFGVGLIVNRFITIFAAMTFFLWFALNGVTFLTGKMSNQKMFRFFGAAFGEFIPIIGSLPLWSFGIWFTIKSIRKEDEIG
;
A
#
# COMPACT_ATOMS: atom_id res chain seq x y z
N MET A 1 15.35 -18.98 31.01
CA MET A 1 14.88 -17.71 30.44
C MET A 1 14.81 -17.92 28.94
N GLU A 2 13.59 -18.14 28.45
CA GLU A 2 13.31 -18.38 27.04
C GLU A 2 13.76 -17.16 26.25
N ASN A 3 14.71 -17.35 25.34
CA ASN A 3 15.26 -16.30 24.52
C ASN A 3 14.18 -15.98 23.48
N ILE A 4 13.25 -15.08 23.82
CA ILE A 4 12.29 -14.53 22.89
C ILE A 4 13.12 -13.69 21.93
N ALA A 5 13.66 -14.34 20.90
CA ALA A 5 14.25 -13.66 19.76
C ALA A 5 13.14 -12.77 19.21
N THR A 6 13.16 -11.49 19.58
CA THR A 6 12.23 -10.48 19.07
C THR A 6 12.44 -10.43 17.57
N LYS A 7 11.58 -11.14 16.83
CA LYS A 7 11.61 -11.18 15.38
C LYS A 7 11.55 -9.74 14.90
N LYS A 8 12.63 -9.29 14.25
CA LYS A 8 12.79 -7.89 13.86
C LYS A 8 11.74 -7.57 12.80
N GLN A 9 10.71 -6.82 13.18
CA GLN A 9 9.72 -6.32 12.23
C GLN A 9 10.41 -5.36 11.26
N LYS A 10 10.19 -5.55 9.96
CA LYS A 10 10.75 -4.68 8.92
C LYS A 10 10.13 -3.28 8.94
N ILE A 11 8.88 -3.19 9.38
CA ILE A 11 8.12 -1.93 9.49
C ILE A 11 7.72 -1.73 10.95
N GLY A 12 8.12 -0.60 11.53
CA GLY A 12 7.79 -0.25 12.91
C GLY A 12 6.31 0.11 13.11
N ASN A 13 5.85 0.04 14.37
CA ASN A 13 4.46 0.31 14.75
C ASN A 13 3.97 1.73 14.39
N ILE A 14 4.84 2.73 14.49
CA ILE A 14 4.47 4.12 14.13
C ILE A 14 4.48 4.30 12.61
N GLN A 15 5.42 3.65 11.92
CA GLN A 15 5.57 3.78 10.47
C GLN A 15 4.35 3.23 9.72
N TRP A 16 3.82 2.06 10.08
CA TRP A 16 2.65 1.52 9.36
C TRP A 16 1.40 2.38 9.56
N ILE A 17 1.22 2.98 10.74
CA ILE A 17 0.12 3.92 11.01
C ILE A 17 0.28 5.16 10.13
N PHE A 18 1.50 5.68 10.02
CA PHE A 18 1.78 6.84 9.17
C PHE A 18 1.56 6.51 7.68
N MET A 19 1.99 5.34 7.21
CA MET A 19 1.72 4.87 5.83
C MET A 19 0.22 4.75 5.56
N LEU A 20 -0.54 4.21 6.50
CA LEU A 20 -1.99 4.10 6.38
C LEU A 20 -2.66 5.48 6.35
N GLY A 21 -2.20 6.41 7.19
CA GLY A 21 -2.68 7.80 7.19
C GLY A 21 -2.46 8.50 5.85
N VAL A 22 -1.26 8.36 5.27
CA VAL A 22 -0.97 8.89 3.92
C VAL A 22 -1.85 8.23 2.87
N ALA A 23 -2.11 6.93 2.96
CA ALA A 23 -2.97 6.21 2.02
C ALA A 23 -4.42 6.73 2.08
N VAL A 24 -4.96 6.92 3.28
CA VAL A 24 -6.31 7.49 3.49
C VAL A 24 -6.40 8.91 2.93
N MET A 25 -5.37 9.74 3.14
CA MET A 25 -5.36 11.10 2.56
C MET A 25 -5.37 11.08 1.03
N ILE A 26 -4.62 10.16 0.41
CA ILE A 26 -4.61 9.98 -1.04
C ILE A 26 -5.99 9.55 -1.53
N ASP A 27 -6.62 8.56 -0.88
CA ASP A 27 -7.97 8.11 -1.24
C ASP A 27 -8.99 9.26 -1.17
N ILE A 28 -8.96 10.08 -0.12
CA ILE A 28 -9.85 11.25 0.01
C ILE A 28 -9.65 12.24 -1.14
N ILE A 29 -8.40 12.55 -1.49
CA ILE A 29 -8.08 13.46 -2.60
C ILE A 29 -8.59 12.88 -3.92
N GLN A 30 -8.41 11.57 -4.15
CA GLN A 30 -8.84 10.90 -5.37
C GLN A 30 -10.37 10.86 -5.51
N ILE A 31 -11.08 10.55 -4.43
CA ILE A 31 -12.55 10.60 -4.37
C ILE A 31 -13.06 12.03 -4.63
N PHE A 32 -12.41 13.04 -4.04
CA PHE A 32 -12.77 14.43 -4.26
C PHE A 32 -12.54 14.85 -5.73
N LEU A 33 -11.44 14.40 -6.35
CA LEU A 33 -11.14 14.68 -7.76
C LEU A 33 -12.10 13.98 -8.72
N LEU A 34 -12.64 12.81 -8.37
CA LEU A 34 -13.67 12.14 -9.16
C LEU A 34 -14.94 13.00 -9.34
N PHE A 35 -15.22 13.92 -8.41
CA PHE A 35 -16.35 14.86 -8.50
C PHE A 35 -16.17 15.90 -9.64
N PHE A 36 -14.93 16.23 -10.02
CA PHE A 36 -14.60 17.21 -11.08
C PHE A 36 -14.51 16.57 -12.47
N PHE A 37 -15.53 15.79 -12.84
CA PHE A 37 -15.68 15.01 -14.07
C PHE A 37 -14.79 15.45 -15.27
N GLY A 38 -14.06 14.51 -15.90
CA GLY A 38 -13.15 14.80 -17.02
C GLY A 38 -11.71 15.07 -16.57
N VAL A 39 -11.40 16.29 -16.11
CA VAL A 39 -10.03 16.65 -15.65
C VAL A 39 -9.65 15.83 -14.43
N GLY A 40 -10.61 15.61 -13.52
CA GLY A 40 -10.44 14.75 -12.35
C GLY A 40 -9.94 13.34 -12.69
N LEU A 41 -10.38 12.76 -13.81
CA LEU A 41 -9.99 11.40 -14.23
C LEU A 41 -8.53 11.32 -14.69
N ILE A 42 -8.03 12.37 -15.35
CA ILE A 42 -6.63 12.42 -15.80
C ILE A 42 -5.71 12.65 -14.61
N VAL A 43 -6.03 13.65 -13.76
CA VAL A 43 -5.23 13.99 -12.58
C VAL A 43 -5.19 12.84 -11.58
N ASN A 44 -6.32 12.15 -11.37
CA ASN A 44 -6.39 11.00 -10.48
C ASN A 44 -5.40 9.89 -10.89
N ARG A 45 -5.25 9.62 -12.20
CA ARG A 45 -4.25 8.63 -12.70
C ARG A 45 -2.82 9.01 -12.34
N PHE A 46 -2.45 10.28 -12.44
CA PHE A 46 -1.11 10.73 -12.01
C PHE A 46 -0.92 10.52 -10.52
N ILE A 47 -1.92 10.84 -9.70
CA ILE A 47 -1.88 10.62 -8.25
C ILE A 47 -1.72 9.13 -7.94
N THR A 48 -2.45 8.24 -8.60
CA THR A 48 -2.28 6.77 -8.45
C THR A 48 -0.85 6.34 -8.75
N ILE A 49 -0.23 6.84 -9.82
CA ILE A 49 1.16 6.51 -10.17
C ILE A 49 2.13 7.01 -9.10
N PHE A 50 1.99 8.27 -8.66
CA PHE A 50 2.84 8.83 -7.61
C PHE A 50 2.66 8.13 -6.27
N ALA A 51 1.42 7.75 -5.90
CA ALA A 51 1.12 6.97 -4.71
C ALA A 51 1.81 5.60 -4.78
N ALA A 52 1.69 4.90 -5.92
CA ALA A 52 2.36 3.63 -6.16
C ALA A 52 3.87 3.75 -5.99
N MET A 53 4.49 4.75 -6.63
CA MET A 53 5.93 4.97 -6.52
C MET A 53 6.37 5.31 -5.09
N THR A 54 5.62 6.16 -4.40
CA THR A 54 5.90 6.60 -3.03
C THR A 54 5.86 5.41 -2.08
N PHE A 55 4.77 4.63 -2.09
CA PHE A 55 4.65 3.48 -1.21
C PHE A 55 5.64 2.38 -1.57
N PHE A 56 5.86 2.13 -2.87
CA PHE A 56 6.85 1.14 -3.31
C PHE A 56 8.25 1.49 -2.79
N LEU A 57 8.67 2.75 -2.97
CA LEU A 57 9.95 3.23 -2.45
C LEU A 57 9.99 3.14 -0.92
N TRP A 58 8.92 3.51 -0.23
CA TRP A 58 8.86 3.47 1.23
C TRP A 58 9.00 2.02 1.75
N PHE A 59 8.34 1.06 1.12
CA PHE A 59 8.52 -0.35 1.42
C PHE A 59 9.95 -0.82 1.12
N ALA A 60 10.52 -0.42 -0.03
CA ALA A 60 11.91 -0.75 -0.39
C ALA A 60 12.93 -0.20 0.63
N LEU A 61 12.72 1.03 1.13
CA LEU A 61 13.56 1.65 2.17
C LEU A 61 13.48 0.90 3.51
N ASN A 62 12.36 0.22 3.79
CA ASN A 62 12.21 -0.66 4.96
C ASN A 62 12.72 -2.09 4.71
N GLY A 63 13.42 -2.34 3.61
CA GLY A 63 13.95 -3.67 3.27
C GLY A 63 12.86 -4.68 2.89
N VAL A 64 11.69 -4.21 2.45
CA VAL A 64 10.61 -5.06 1.95
C VAL A 64 10.83 -5.33 0.47
N THR A 65 11.15 -6.58 0.16
CA THR A 65 11.24 -7.04 -1.23
C THR A 65 9.86 -7.54 -1.69
N PHE A 66 9.37 -7.00 -2.82
CA PHE A 66 8.14 -7.46 -3.46
C PHE A 66 8.35 -8.63 -4.42
N LEU A 67 9.56 -8.76 -4.98
CA LEU A 67 9.92 -9.74 -6.00
C LEU A 67 10.54 -11.03 -5.42
N THR A 68 10.82 -11.06 -4.12
CA THR A 68 11.54 -12.17 -3.48
C THR A 68 10.99 -12.38 -2.07
N GLY A 69 10.65 -13.62 -1.71
CA GLY A 69 10.10 -13.98 -0.40
C GLY A 69 8.91 -14.95 -0.48
N LYS A 70 8.59 -15.61 0.65
CA LYS A 70 7.50 -16.60 0.75
C LYS A 70 6.12 -15.98 0.48
N MET A 71 5.95 -14.67 0.67
CA MET A 71 4.72 -13.94 0.37
C MET A 71 4.83 -12.93 -0.78
N SER A 72 5.89 -12.99 -1.60
CA SER A 72 6.13 -12.07 -2.72
C SER A 72 4.91 -11.94 -3.65
N ASN A 73 4.32 -13.04 -4.10
CA ASN A 73 3.13 -13.02 -4.98
C ASN A 73 1.91 -12.34 -4.33
N GLN A 74 1.69 -12.54 -3.03
CA GLN A 74 0.56 -11.94 -2.32
C GLN A 74 0.77 -10.43 -2.10
N LYS A 75 2.00 -10.01 -1.78
CA LYS A 75 2.34 -8.59 -1.65
C LYS A 75 2.23 -7.87 -2.99
N MET A 76 2.74 -8.49 -4.06
CA MET A 76 2.56 -7.97 -5.42
C MET A 76 1.08 -7.84 -5.76
N PHE A 77 0.29 -8.91 -5.62
CA PHE A 77 -1.12 -8.85 -5.99
C PHE A 77 -1.91 -7.81 -5.19
N ARG A 78 -1.66 -7.66 -3.89
CA ARG A 78 -2.37 -6.68 -3.04
C ARG A 78 -1.96 -5.24 -3.34
N PHE A 79 -0.66 -5.01 -3.53
CA PHE A 79 -0.13 -3.69 -3.81
C PHE A 79 -0.47 -3.22 -5.23
N PHE A 80 -0.14 -4.03 -6.23
CA PHE A 80 -0.45 -3.73 -7.62
C PHE A 80 -1.94 -3.85 -7.92
N GLY A 81 -2.67 -4.74 -7.23
CA GLY A 81 -4.13 -4.84 -7.36
C GLY A 81 -4.84 -3.56 -6.93
N ALA A 82 -4.38 -2.89 -5.88
CA ALA A 82 -4.88 -1.56 -5.52
C ALA A 82 -4.53 -0.53 -6.61
N ALA A 83 -3.29 -0.52 -7.07
CA ALA A 83 -2.84 0.39 -8.14
C ALA A 83 -3.62 0.21 -9.45
N PHE A 84 -3.91 -1.03 -9.86
CA PHE A 84 -4.68 -1.34 -11.06
C PHE A 84 -6.19 -1.15 -10.87
N GLY A 85 -6.70 -1.38 -9.66
CA GLY A 85 -8.12 -1.19 -9.32
C GLY A 85 -8.57 0.26 -9.49
N GLU A 86 -7.70 1.23 -9.20
CA GLU A 86 -7.93 2.66 -9.40
C GLU A 86 -8.10 3.07 -10.88
N PHE A 87 -7.67 2.25 -11.84
CA PHE A 87 -7.90 2.53 -13.26
C PHE A 87 -9.35 2.29 -13.68
N ILE A 88 -10.11 1.53 -12.88
CA ILE A 88 -11.52 1.24 -13.13
C ILE A 88 -12.36 2.26 -12.36
N PRO A 89 -13.04 3.20 -13.03
CA PRO A 89 -13.72 4.34 -12.37
C PRO A 89 -14.76 3.94 -11.32
N ILE A 90 -15.36 2.76 -11.47
CA ILE A 90 -16.36 2.23 -10.53
C ILE A 90 -15.70 1.76 -9.22
N ILE A 91 -14.51 1.16 -9.32
CA ILE A 91 -13.79 0.58 -8.17
C ILE A 91 -12.93 1.65 -7.47
N GLY A 92 -12.43 2.65 -8.20
CA GLY A 92 -11.69 3.81 -7.64
C GLY A 92 -12.53 4.78 -6.79
N SER A 93 -13.81 4.48 -6.54
CA SER A 93 -14.62 5.16 -5.52
C SER A 93 -14.40 4.60 -4.12
N LEU A 94 -13.78 3.42 -4.01
CA LEU A 94 -13.40 2.79 -2.76
C LEU A 94 -12.01 3.30 -2.33
N PRO A 95 -11.69 3.31 -1.03
CA PRO A 95 -10.36 3.67 -0.55
C PRO A 95 -9.36 2.53 -0.80
N LEU A 96 -9.06 2.25 -2.07
CA LEU A 96 -8.27 1.09 -2.48
C LEU A 96 -6.83 1.19 -2.00
N TRP A 97 -6.24 2.39 -1.92
CA TRP A 97 -4.90 2.54 -1.37
C TRP A 97 -4.86 2.17 0.10
N SER A 98 -5.81 2.66 0.90
CA SER A 98 -5.91 2.32 2.32
C SER A 98 -5.99 0.81 2.53
N PHE A 99 -6.85 0.13 1.78
CA PHE A 99 -6.97 -1.33 1.85
C PHE A 99 -5.71 -2.04 1.34
N GLY A 100 -5.18 -1.61 0.19
CA GLY A 100 -3.98 -2.19 -0.42
C GLY A 100 -2.77 -2.12 0.49
N ILE A 101 -2.52 -0.96 1.10
CA ILE A 101 -1.43 -0.74 2.06
C ILE A 101 -1.66 -1.56 3.33
N TRP A 102 -2.87 -1.56 3.88
CA TRP A 102 -3.19 -2.35 5.06
C TRP A 102 -2.95 -3.86 4.84
N PHE A 103 -3.46 -4.41 3.74
CA PHE A 103 -3.27 -5.82 3.40
C PHE A 103 -1.82 -6.16 3.07
N THR A 104 -1.07 -5.24 2.45
CA THR A 104 0.35 -5.42 2.16
C THR A 104 1.17 -5.47 3.44
N ILE A 105 0.95 -4.54 4.37
CA ILE A 105 1.60 -4.53 5.69
C ILE A 105 1.26 -5.78 6.49
N LYS A 106 0.00 -6.23 6.45
CA LYS A 106 -0.41 -7.49 7.09
C LYS A 106 0.33 -8.70 6.50
N SER A 107 0.56 -8.74 5.19
CA SER A 107 1.39 -9.77 4.56
C SER A 107 2.87 -9.68 4.95
N ILE A 108 3.41 -8.46 5.07
CA ILE A 108 4.80 -8.24 5.50
C ILE A 108 4.99 -8.74 6.93
N ARG A 109 4.10 -8.37 7.86
CA ARG A 109 4.15 -8.83 9.24
C ARG A 109 4.04 -10.35 9.38
N LYS A 110 3.11 -10.96 8.64
CA LYS A 110 3.00 -12.43 8.59
C LYS A 110 4.26 -13.09 8.03
N GLU A 111 4.89 -12.48 7.02
CA GLU A 111 6.16 -13.00 6.50
C GLU A 111 7.27 -12.87 7.55
N ASP A 112 7.36 -11.72 8.24
CA ASP A 112 8.31 -11.49 9.33
C ASP A 112 8.05 -12.43 10.52
N GLU A 113 6.84 -12.96 10.71
CA GLU A 113 6.50 -14.00 11.71
C GLU A 113 6.96 -15.40 11.25
N ILE A 114 6.84 -15.73 9.97
CA ILE A 114 7.11 -17.07 9.42
C ILE A 114 8.58 -17.26 9.00
N GLY A 115 9.32 -16.18 8.71
CA GLY A 115 10.72 -16.20 8.26
C GLY A 115 11.54 -15.07 8.86
#